data_AF-A0AAD8GNF0-F1
#
_entry.id   AF-A0AAD8GNF0-F1
#
_cell.length_a   1.000
_cell.length_b   1.000
_cell.length_c   1.000
_cell.angle_alpha   90.00
_cell.angle_beta   90.00
_cell.angle_gamma   90.00
#
_symmetry.space_group_name_H-M   'P 1'
#
loop_
_entity.id
_entity.type
_entity.pdbx_description
1 polymer ?
#
loop_
_entity_poly.entity_id
_entity_poly.type
_entity_poly.pdbx_seq_one_letter_code
_entity_poly.pdbx_strand_id
1 'polypeptide(L)'
;MALRTLLAIMRMFWPDGCVGALEIDRKSPRFWNKCINEFLHYYTFDQRFATEAEERASILAHMRDNLRRTLADDRERADVKIAGASGTTYADHRPLYMKPGVWSKLAQYWVSEEFKKKSAAGKKARQAVKVPHTSGARSFDRRRRDYMEAHHGKLDELVVYKECHTLKDEERKGEWITEDAQKIIEERHQDTSPLAEVVVSSCCEVISIKEERAQHACSLSEIFKTVENSFLTCSEANTPQ
;
A
#
# COMPACT_ATOMS: atom_id res chain seq x y z
N MET A 1 12.31 1.57 19.06
CA MET A 1 11.30 0.50 18.91
C MET A 1 11.99 -0.79 18.48
N ALA A 2 11.83 -1.89 19.22
CA ALA A 2 12.49 -3.16 18.94
C ALA A 2 11.74 -3.98 17.86
N LEU A 3 11.96 -3.60 16.61
CA LEU A 3 11.25 -4.07 15.42
C LEU A 3 11.23 -5.60 15.24
N ARG A 4 12.36 -6.26 15.58
CA ARG A 4 12.51 -7.71 15.42
C ARG A 4 11.62 -8.51 16.39
N THR A 5 11.45 -8.03 17.62
CA THR A 5 10.63 -8.71 18.63
C THR A 5 9.14 -8.62 18.29
N LEU A 6 8.68 -7.44 17.86
CA LEU A 6 7.29 -7.25 17.45
C LEU A 6 6.91 -8.16 16.27
N LEU A 7 7.80 -8.30 15.28
CA LEU A 7 7.62 -9.25 14.18
C LEU A 7 7.56 -10.71 14.65
N ALA A 8 8.41 -11.10 15.61
CA ALA A 8 8.39 -12.45 16.17
C ALA A 8 7.06 -12.75 16.89
N ILE A 9 6.58 -11.80 17.69
CA ILE A 9 5.28 -11.88 18.38
C ILE A 9 4.14 -12.01 17.37
N MET A 10 4.13 -11.19 16.32
CA MET A 10 3.12 -11.27 15.26
C MET A 10 3.09 -12.66 14.59
N ARG A 11 4.25 -13.23 14.29
CA ARG A 11 4.37 -14.57 13.69
C ARG A 11 3.87 -15.67 14.63
N MET A 12 4.11 -15.52 15.93
CA MET A 12 3.63 -16.46 16.95
C MET A 12 2.10 -16.46 17.05
N PHE A 13 1.48 -15.28 17.08
CA PHE A 13 0.01 -15.17 17.17
C PHE A 13 -0.72 -15.25 15.82
N TRP A 14 -0.01 -15.35 14.69
CA TRP A 14 -0.62 -15.30 13.36
C TRP A 14 -1.71 -16.38 13.22
N PRO A 15 -2.96 -16.03 12.88
CA PRO A 15 -4.03 -17.01 12.72
C PRO A 15 -3.83 -17.91 11.51
N ASP A 16 -4.03 -19.22 11.67
CA ASP A 16 -3.88 -20.16 10.55
C ASP A 16 -4.87 -19.88 9.41
N GLY A 17 -4.37 -20.01 8.19
CA GLY A 17 -5.17 -19.74 6.98
C GLY A 17 -5.62 -18.29 6.85
N CYS A 18 -4.87 -17.33 7.40
CA CYS A 18 -4.99 -15.90 7.12
C CYS A 18 -3.75 -15.39 6.39
N VAL A 19 -3.95 -14.69 5.26
CA VAL A 19 -2.87 -14.15 4.43
C VAL A 19 -2.76 -12.63 4.54
N GLY A 20 -3.88 -11.92 4.77
CA GLY A 20 -3.92 -10.47 4.79
C GLY A 20 -4.50 -9.89 6.09
N ALA A 21 -4.23 -8.61 6.33
CA ALA A 21 -4.75 -7.88 7.50
C ALA A 21 -6.28 -7.95 7.60
N LEU A 22 -7.01 -7.84 6.48
CA LEU A 22 -8.47 -7.95 6.45
C LEU A 22 -8.97 -9.33 6.89
N GLU A 23 -8.31 -10.40 6.46
CA GLU A 23 -8.68 -11.76 6.89
C GLU A 23 -8.40 -11.98 8.36
N ILE A 24 -7.28 -11.41 8.85
CA ILE A 24 -6.92 -11.40 10.27
C ILE A 24 -7.97 -10.63 11.08
N ASP A 25 -8.36 -9.42 10.64
CA ASP A 25 -9.37 -8.59 11.30
C ASP A 25 -10.70 -9.35 11.42
N ARG A 26 -11.10 -10.08 10.36
CA ARG A 26 -12.33 -10.87 10.35
C ARG A 26 -12.26 -12.12 11.22
N LYS A 27 -11.20 -12.92 11.11
CA LYS A 27 -11.09 -14.21 11.83
C LYS A 27 -10.60 -14.06 13.27
N SER A 28 -9.82 -13.02 13.55
CA SER A 28 -9.19 -12.78 14.85
C SER A 28 -9.14 -11.29 15.14
N PRO A 29 -10.30 -10.66 15.45
CA PRO A 29 -10.40 -9.21 15.65
C PRO A 29 -9.53 -8.69 16.81
N ARG A 30 -9.14 -9.57 17.74
CA ARG A 30 -8.25 -9.25 18.87
C ARG A 30 -6.77 -9.49 18.57
N PHE A 31 -6.40 -9.95 17.38
CA PHE A 31 -5.02 -10.32 17.03
C PHE A 31 -4.02 -9.19 17.30
N TRP A 32 -4.31 -7.99 16.79
CA TRP A 32 -3.39 -6.85 16.93
C TRP A 32 -3.23 -6.43 18.38
N ASN A 33 -4.33 -6.35 19.13
CA ASN A 33 -4.29 -6.02 20.56
C ASN A 33 -3.53 -7.07 21.37
N LYS A 34 -3.64 -8.36 21.02
CA LYS A 34 -2.81 -9.41 21.65
C LYS A 34 -1.33 -9.20 21.37
N CYS A 35 -0.96 -8.90 20.12
CA CYS A 35 0.44 -8.64 19.78
C CYS A 35 1.00 -7.41 20.50
N ILE A 36 0.22 -6.33 20.59
CA ILE A 36 0.60 -5.11 21.31
C ILE A 36 0.76 -5.41 22.80
N ASN A 37 -0.21 -6.08 23.42
CA ASN A 37 -0.15 -6.40 24.83
C ASN A 37 1.08 -7.27 25.15
N GLU A 38 1.35 -8.30 24.34
CA GLU A 38 2.55 -9.14 24.51
C GLU A 38 3.82 -8.32 24.35
N PHE A 39 3.89 -7.42 23.36
CA PHE A 39 5.04 -6.55 23.16
C PHE A 39 5.27 -5.65 24.38
N LEU A 40 4.21 -5.04 24.91
CA LEU A 40 4.28 -4.17 26.09
C LEU A 40 4.53 -4.92 27.41
N HIS A 41 4.52 -6.27 27.44
CA HIS A 41 5.04 -7.03 28.59
C HIS A 41 6.56 -6.93 28.71
N TYR A 42 7.27 -6.83 27.57
CA TYR A 42 8.74 -6.81 27.55
C TYR A 42 9.33 -5.41 27.38
N TYR A 43 8.54 -4.46 26.88
CA TYR A 43 8.98 -3.11 26.58
C TYR A 43 8.15 -2.09 27.35
N THR A 44 8.85 -1.13 27.98
CA THR A 44 8.22 0.00 28.68
C THR A 44 7.71 1.04 27.68
N PHE A 45 6.68 1.76 28.10
CA PHE A 45 6.11 2.91 27.41
C PHE A 45 7.19 3.88 26.90
N ASP A 46 7.15 4.21 25.62
CA ASP A 46 8.06 5.16 24.99
C ASP A 46 7.66 6.60 25.32
N GLN A 47 8.52 7.30 26.07
CA GLN A 47 8.30 8.68 26.53
C GLN A 47 8.13 9.71 25.39
N ARG A 48 8.36 9.32 24.14
CA ARG A 48 8.08 10.16 22.96
C ARG A 48 6.60 10.34 22.67
N PHE A 49 5.74 9.47 23.16
CA PHE A 49 4.29 9.60 22.99
C PHE A 49 3.69 10.34 24.19
N ALA A 50 2.67 11.17 23.93
CA ALA A 50 1.98 11.89 24.99
C ALA A 50 1.00 10.97 25.73
N THR A 51 0.47 9.95 25.05
CA THR A 51 -0.50 9.01 25.63
C THR A 51 -0.24 7.55 25.23
N GLU A 52 -0.70 6.61 26.06
CA GLU A 52 -0.68 5.16 25.74
C GLU A 52 -1.46 4.86 24.45
N ALA A 53 -2.56 5.58 24.21
CA ALA A 53 -3.37 5.40 23.01
C ALA A 53 -2.59 5.74 21.72
N GLU A 54 -1.80 6.80 21.73
CA GLU A 54 -0.93 7.19 20.61
C GLU A 54 0.17 6.17 20.34
N GLU A 55 0.82 5.66 21.40
CA GLU A 55 1.82 4.61 21.26
C GLU A 55 1.20 3.34 20.66
N ARG A 56 0.06 2.89 21.19
CA ARG A 56 -0.66 1.71 20.67
C ARG A 56 -1.05 1.89 19.20
N ALA A 57 -1.52 3.07 18.82
CA ALA A 57 -1.87 3.39 17.43
C ALA A 57 -0.63 3.37 16.52
N SER A 58 0.50 3.90 16.99
CA SER A 58 1.79 3.86 16.29
C SER A 58 2.28 2.43 16.08
N ILE A 59 2.25 1.60 17.13
CA ILE A 59 2.61 0.17 17.06
C ILE A 59 1.66 -0.57 16.11
N LEU A 60 0.35 -0.31 16.17
CA LEU A 60 -0.63 -0.92 15.27
C LEU A 60 -0.36 -0.60 13.80
N ALA A 61 -0.15 0.68 13.48
CA ALA A 61 0.19 1.12 12.14
C ALA A 61 1.47 0.43 11.65
N HIS A 62 2.49 0.40 12.51
CA HIS A 62 3.75 -0.26 12.25
C HIS A 62 3.58 -1.76 11.94
N MET A 63 2.80 -2.49 12.75
CA MET A 63 2.55 -3.92 12.53
C MET A 63 1.84 -4.16 11.19
N ARG A 64 0.84 -3.34 10.84
CA ARG A 64 0.08 -3.48 9.58
C ARG A 64 0.97 -3.27 8.35
N ASP A 65 1.82 -2.24 8.37
CA ASP A 65 2.77 -1.98 7.28
C ASP A 65 3.79 -3.10 7.14
N ASN A 66 4.32 -3.61 8.26
CA ASN A 66 5.32 -4.67 8.25
C ASN A 66 4.77 -6.04 7.88
N LEU A 67 3.50 -6.35 8.19
CA LEU A 67 2.86 -7.59 7.76
C LEU A 67 2.97 -7.73 6.24
N ARG A 68 2.54 -6.70 5.52
CA ARG A 68 2.55 -6.67 4.06
C ARG A 68 3.97 -6.78 3.50
N ARG A 69 4.92 -6.04 4.06
CA ARG A 69 6.33 -6.08 3.64
C ARG A 69 6.95 -7.45 3.87
N THR A 70 6.75 -8.04 5.05
CA THR A 70 7.31 -9.35 5.40
C THR A 70 6.89 -10.43 4.40
N LEU A 71 5.61 -10.43 4.01
CA LEU A 71 5.09 -11.39 3.03
C LEU A 71 5.67 -11.19 1.63
N ALA A 72 5.93 -9.93 1.23
CA ALA A 72 6.59 -9.64 -0.03
C ALA A 72 8.05 -10.11 -0.03
N ASP A 73 8.79 -9.85 1.06
CA ASP A 73 10.18 -10.28 1.21
C ASP A 73 10.28 -11.82 1.26
N ASP A 74 9.32 -12.49 1.92
CA ASP A 74 9.25 -13.96 1.96
C ASP A 74 8.98 -14.56 0.57
N ARG A 75 8.12 -13.92 -0.21
CA ARG A 75 7.88 -14.31 -1.60
C ARG A 75 9.14 -14.16 -2.43
N GLU A 76 9.82 -13.02 -2.35
CA GLU A 76 11.04 -12.76 -3.12
C GLU A 76 12.14 -13.78 -2.79
N ARG A 77 12.32 -14.10 -1.50
CA ARG A 77 13.22 -15.18 -1.07
C ARG A 77 12.86 -16.53 -1.70
N ALA A 78 11.57 -16.85 -1.79
CA ALA A 78 11.13 -18.09 -2.43
C ALA A 78 11.32 -18.05 -3.96
N ASP A 79 11.03 -16.92 -4.61
CA ASP A 79 11.22 -16.72 -6.06
C ASP A 79 12.69 -16.95 -6.45
N VAL A 80 13.65 -16.40 -5.69
CA VAL A 80 15.09 -16.61 -5.93
C VAL A 80 15.46 -18.10 -5.83
N LYS A 81 14.93 -18.82 -4.85
CA LYS A 81 15.22 -20.25 -4.67
C LYS A 81 14.59 -21.11 -5.76
N ILE A 82 13.36 -20.79 -6.17
CA ILE A 82 12.67 -21.48 -7.26
C ILE A 82 13.42 -21.28 -8.59
N ALA A 83 13.92 -20.06 -8.84
CA ALA A 83 14.72 -19.77 -10.02
C ALA A 83 16.07 -20.53 -10.03
N GLY A 84 16.67 -20.74 -8.86
CA GLY A 84 17.94 -21.47 -8.71
C GLY A 84 17.80 -23.00 -8.63
N ALA A 85 16.61 -23.54 -8.39
CA ALA A 85 16.36 -24.97 -8.22
C ALA A 85 15.14 -25.43 -9.05
N SER A 86 15.42 -25.98 -10.24
CA SER A 86 14.40 -26.48 -11.17
C SER A 86 13.50 -27.52 -10.50
N GLY A 87 12.18 -27.34 -10.64
CA GLY A 87 11.18 -28.30 -10.15
C GLY A 87 10.70 -28.06 -8.71
N THR A 88 11.23 -27.05 -8.01
CA THR A 88 10.71 -26.67 -6.69
C THR A 88 9.56 -25.66 -6.80
N THR A 89 8.68 -25.65 -5.80
CA THR A 89 7.51 -24.77 -5.72
C THR A 89 7.58 -23.90 -4.46
N TYR A 90 6.65 -22.95 -4.31
CA TYR A 90 6.56 -22.18 -3.07
C TYR A 90 6.40 -23.06 -1.82
N ALA A 91 5.73 -24.21 -1.91
CA ALA A 91 5.51 -25.09 -0.77
C ALA A 91 6.82 -25.58 -0.12
N ASP A 92 7.86 -25.79 -0.94
CA ASP A 92 9.16 -26.33 -0.53
C ASP A 92 10.03 -25.30 0.20
N HIS A 93 9.73 -24.01 0.02
CA HIS A 93 10.57 -22.90 0.51
C HIS A 93 10.01 -22.20 1.75
N ARG A 94 9.19 -22.90 2.54
CA ARG A 94 8.61 -22.36 3.78
C ARG A 94 9.69 -21.92 4.78
N PRO A 95 9.66 -20.66 5.26
CA PRO A 95 10.51 -20.25 6.36
C PRO A 95 10.19 -21.00 7.67
N LEU A 96 11.21 -21.37 8.44
CA LEU A 96 11.03 -22.13 9.71
C LEU A 96 10.12 -21.43 10.73
N TYR A 97 10.15 -20.09 10.76
CA TYR A 97 9.33 -19.29 11.66
C TYR A 97 7.87 -19.14 11.19
N MET A 98 7.53 -19.57 9.99
CA MET A 98 6.20 -19.40 9.40
C MET A 98 5.35 -20.64 9.66
N LYS A 99 4.14 -20.47 10.20
CA LYS A 99 3.21 -21.58 10.42
C LYS A 99 2.86 -22.25 9.08
N PRO A 100 2.78 -23.60 9.03
CA PRO A 100 2.44 -24.32 7.79
C PRO A 100 1.13 -23.84 7.15
N GLY A 101 0.07 -23.65 7.95
CA GLY A 101 -1.24 -23.23 7.44
C GLY A 101 -1.23 -21.84 6.81
N VAL A 102 -0.45 -20.91 7.36
CA VAL A 102 -0.26 -19.57 6.79
C VAL A 102 0.52 -19.66 5.47
N TRP A 103 1.62 -20.41 5.44
CA TRP A 103 2.45 -20.55 4.25
C TRP A 103 1.75 -21.25 3.09
N SER A 104 1.03 -22.36 3.35
CA SER A 104 0.31 -23.07 2.30
C SER A 104 -0.72 -22.19 1.62
N LYS A 105 -1.43 -21.35 2.39
CA LYS A 105 -2.40 -20.41 1.82
C LYS A 105 -1.73 -19.27 1.04
N LEU A 106 -0.57 -18.78 1.47
CA LEU A 106 0.24 -17.81 0.72
C LEU A 106 0.70 -18.38 -0.62
N ALA A 107 1.24 -19.60 -0.62
CA ALA A 107 1.68 -20.28 -1.82
C ALA A 107 0.53 -20.44 -2.84
N GLN A 108 -0.64 -20.87 -2.38
CA GLN A 108 -1.84 -20.96 -3.21
C GLN A 108 -2.26 -19.59 -3.77
N TYR A 109 -2.23 -18.55 -2.92
CA TYR A 109 -2.56 -17.20 -3.33
C TYR A 109 -1.62 -16.67 -4.43
N TRP A 110 -0.30 -16.88 -4.32
CA TRP A 110 0.67 -16.39 -5.32
C TRP A 110 0.58 -17.11 -6.67
N VAL A 111 0.15 -18.36 -6.67
CA VAL A 111 -0.06 -19.14 -7.91
C VAL A 111 -1.44 -18.86 -8.52
N SER A 112 -2.37 -18.27 -7.76
CA SER A 112 -3.72 -17.96 -8.25
C SER A 112 -3.72 -17.00 -9.44
N GLU A 113 -4.67 -17.21 -10.36
CA GLU A 113 -4.84 -16.35 -11.53
C GLU A 113 -5.23 -14.92 -11.16
N GLU A 114 -6.01 -14.74 -10.08
CA GLU A 114 -6.36 -13.42 -9.57
C GLU A 114 -5.10 -12.61 -9.21
N PHE A 115 -4.16 -13.24 -8.50
CA PHE A 115 -2.91 -12.60 -8.14
C PHE A 115 -2.03 -12.30 -9.36
N LYS A 116 -1.89 -13.25 -10.29
CA LYS A 116 -1.12 -13.05 -11.52
C LYS A 116 -1.68 -11.89 -12.35
N LYS A 117 -3.01 -11.81 -12.51
CA LYS A 117 -3.69 -10.73 -13.21
C LYS A 117 -3.43 -9.37 -12.55
N LYS A 118 -3.58 -9.27 -11.22
CA LYS A 118 -3.30 -8.02 -10.47
C LYS A 118 -1.83 -7.62 -10.56
N SER A 119 -0.93 -8.59 -10.43
CA SER A 119 0.52 -8.38 -10.56
C SER A 119 0.90 -7.87 -11.95
N ALA A 120 0.37 -8.49 -13.01
CA ALA A 120 0.60 -8.07 -14.40
C ALA A 120 0.03 -6.67 -14.69
N ALA A 121 -1.19 -6.39 -14.22
CA ALA A 121 -1.81 -5.07 -14.34
C ALA A 121 -0.97 -3.99 -13.63
N GLY A 122 -0.48 -4.27 -12.42
CA GLY A 122 0.40 -3.36 -11.67
C GLY A 122 1.73 -3.10 -12.39
N LYS A 123 2.34 -4.13 -12.99
CA LYS A 123 3.56 -3.97 -13.81
C LYS A 123 3.28 -3.11 -15.04
N LYS A 124 2.18 -3.38 -15.77
CA LYS A 124 1.79 -2.60 -16.95
C LYS A 124 1.49 -1.15 -16.60
N ALA A 125 0.80 -0.90 -15.49
CA ALA A 125 0.52 0.45 -15.01
C ALA A 125 1.81 1.21 -14.71
N ARG A 126 2.78 0.59 -14.02
CA ARG A 126 4.09 1.18 -13.74
C ARG A 126 4.89 1.49 -15.01
N GLN A 127 4.85 0.61 -16.01
CA GLN A 127 5.50 0.82 -17.30
C GLN A 127 4.84 1.93 -18.13
N ALA A 128 3.54 2.19 -17.93
CA ALA A 128 2.79 3.23 -18.62
C ALA A 128 2.97 4.64 -18.00
N VAL A 129 3.64 4.75 -16.84
CA VAL A 129 3.94 6.03 -16.21
C VAL A 129 5.00 6.75 -17.04
N LYS A 130 4.62 7.83 -17.71
CA LYS A 130 5.53 8.66 -18.52
C LYS A 130 6.45 9.53 -17.68
N VAL A 131 5.93 10.04 -16.56
CA VAL A 131 6.63 10.96 -15.69
C VAL A 131 6.71 10.32 -14.30
N PRO A 132 7.80 9.61 -13.98
CA PRO A 132 7.95 8.92 -12.71
C PRO A 132 8.10 9.93 -11.56
N HIS A 133 7.47 9.62 -10.42
CA HIS A 133 7.59 10.42 -9.19
C HIS A 133 8.61 9.83 -8.21
N THR A 134 9.38 10.67 -7.51
CA THR A 134 10.31 10.29 -6.43
C THR A 134 9.64 10.17 -5.06
N SER A 135 8.32 10.38 -4.99
CA SER A 135 7.57 10.28 -3.73
C SER A 135 7.35 8.83 -3.25
N GLY A 136 7.77 7.84 -4.03
CA GLY A 136 7.72 6.43 -3.67
C GLY A 136 6.28 5.93 -3.50
N ALA A 137 5.99 5.34 -2.35
CA ALA A 137 4.64 4.83 -2.02
C ALA A 137 3.66 5.93 -1.58
N ARG A 138 4.11 7.18 -1.40
CA ARG A 138 3.19 8.29 -1.11
C ARG A 138 2.62 8.81 -2.43
N SER A 139 1.29 8.80 -2.54
CA SER A 139 0.57 9.40 -3.66
C SER A 139 0.76 10.91 -3.69
N PHE A 140 0.49 11.52 -4.85
CA PHE A 140 0.52 12.97 -5.01
C PHE A 140 -0.47 13.67 -4.07
N ASP A 141 -1.68 13.11 -3.90
CA ASP A 141 -2.68 13.63 -2.96
C ASP A 141 -2.20 13.65 -1.51
N ARG A 142 -1.48 12.60 -1.10
CA ARG A 142 -0.89 12.57 0.25
C ARG A 142 0.16 13.64 0.39
N ARG A 143 1.00 13.86 -0.62
CA ARG A 143 2.01 14.94 -0.63
C ARG A 143 1.37 16.32 -0.58
N ARG A 144 0.30 16.53 -1.35
CA ARG A 144 -0.50 17.75 -1.35
C ARG A 144 -1.08 18.04 0.03
N ARG A 145 -1.65 17.03 0.70
CA ARG A 145 -2.16 17.16 2.06
C ARG A 145 -1.05 17.46 3.08
N ASP A 146 0.03 16.69 3.04
CA ASP A 146 1.19 16.88 3.93
C ASP A 146 1.75 18.31 3.76
N TYR A 147 1.80 18.82 2.52
CA TYR A 147 2.21 20.20 2.22
C TYR A 147 1.24 21.24 2.79
N MET A 148 -0.07 21.07 2.55
CA MET A 148 -1.09 21.98 3.11
C MET A 148 -1.02 22.04 4.63
N GLU A 149 -0.79 20.92 5.31
CA GLU A 149 -0.64 20.88 6.76
C GLU A 149 0.58 21.69 7.22
N ALA A 150 1.72 21.54 6.54
CA ALA A 150 2.95 22.28 6.83
C ALA A 150 2.87 23.78 6.49
N HIS A 151 2.05 24.15 5.50
CA HIS A 151 1.94 25.52 4.97
C HIS A 151 0.62 26.20 5.31
N HIS A 152 -0.04 25.80 6.41
CA HIS A 152 -1.26 26.41 6.93
C HIS A 152 -2.39 26.54 5.89
N GLY A 153 -2.60 25.49 5.09
CA GLY A 153 -3.65 25.40 4.08
C GLY A 153 -3.33 26.04 2.73
N LYS A 154 -2.16 26.68 2.59
CA LYS A 154 -1.73 27.25 1.30
C LYS A 154 -1.09 26.16 0.44
N LEU A 155 -1.62 25.98 -0.77
CA LEU A 155 -1.07 25.05 -1.75
C LEU A 155 -0.35 25.82 -2.86
N ASP A 156 0.92 25.47 -3.05
CA ASP A 156 1.64 25.81 -4.27
C ASP A 156 1.85 24.53 -5.09
N GLU A 157 1.04 24.36 -6.13
CA GLU A 157 1.05 23.15 -6.95
C GLU A 157 2.36 22.96 -7.70
N LEU A 158 3.04 24.05 -8.07
CA LEU A 158 4.30 23.98 -8.81
C LEU A 158 5.42 23.48 -7.89
N VAL A 159 5.45 23.97 -6.65
CA VAL A 159 6.42 23.51 -5.64
C VAL A 159 6.18 22.04 -5.30
N VAL A 160 4.94 21.63 -5.06
CA VAL A 160 4.60 20.22 -4.78
C VAL A 160 4.94 19.32 -5.96
N TYR A 161 4.70 19.77 -7.20
CA TYR A 161 5.08 19.03 -8.40
C TYR A 161 6.59 18.89 -8.51
N LYS A 162 7.35 19.98 -8.34
CA LYS A 162 8.81 19.96 -8.38
C LYS A 162 9.40 19.03 -7.34
N GLU A 163 8.90 19.04 -6.10
CA GLU A 163 9.33 18.11 -5.04
C GLU A 163 9.03 16.63 -5.34
N CYS A 164 7.99 16.37 -6.12
CA CYS A 164 7.60 15.01 -6.51
C CYS A 164 8.39 14.49 -7.72
N HIS A 165 8.98 15.37 -8.53
CA HIS A 165 9.63 15.01 -9.79
C HIS A 165 11.12 15.38 -9.87
N THR A 166 11.70 15.79 -8.74
CA THR A 166 13.15 15.99 -8.58
C THR A 166 13.77 14.91 -7.70
N LEU A 167 15.04 14.63 -7.96
CA LEU A 167 15.84 13.70 -7.17
C LEU A 167 16.09 14.23 -5.76
N LYS A 168 16.14 13.31 -4.80
CA LYS A 168 16.28 13.59 -3.35
C LYS A 168 17.62 13.15 -2.78
N ASP A 169 18.46 12.52 -3.60
CA ASP A 169 19.82 12.13 -3.24
C ASP A 169 20.64 13.39 -2.92
N GLU A 170 21.49 13.37 -1.90
CA GLU A 170 22.24 14.57 -1.48
C GLU A 170 23.12 15.15 -2.59
N GLU A 171 23.66 14.31 -3.48
CA GLU A 171 24.52 14.72 -4.59
C GLU A 171 23.77 15.30 -5.79
N ARG A 172 22.51 14.88 -6.04
CA ARG A 172 21.72 15.24 -7.23
C ARG A 172 20.42 15.96 -6.87
N LYS A 173 20.37 16.52 -5.67
CA LYS A 173 19.16 17.10 -5.11
C LYS A 173 18.67 18.26 -5.98
N GLY A 174 17.44 18.15 -6.48
CA GLY A 174 16.83 19.19 -7.32
C GLY A 174 16.98 19.00 -8.83
N GLU A 175 17.74 17.98 -9.27
CA GLU A 175 17.73 17.57 -10.69
C GLU A 175 16.40 16.88 -11.03
N TRP A 176 15.89 17.13 -12.24
CA TRP A 176 14.67 16.50 -12.74
C TRP A 176 14.92 15.03 -13.06
N ILE A 177 13.92 14.18 -12.75
CA ILE A 177 14.02 12.75 -13.05
C ILE A 177 13.91 12.50 -14.56
N THR A 178 13.07 13.27 -15.25
CA THR A 178 12.89 13.20 -16.70
C THR A 178 12.77 14.60 -17.30
N GLU A 179 13.26 14.77 -18.53
CA GLU A 179 13.09 16.01 -19.29
C GLU A 179 11.61 16.34 -19.51
N ASP A 180 10.76 15.32 -19.66
CA ASP A 180 9.32 15.50 -19.79
C ASP A 180 8.68 16.12 -18.53
N ALA A 181 9.20 15.80 -17.33
CA ALA A 181 8.75 16.45 -16.09
C ALA A 181 9.08 17.95 -16.08
N GLN A 182 10.29 18.28 -16.57
CA GLN A 182 10.76 19.65 -16.66
C GLN A 182 9.93 20.47 -17.66
N LYS A 183 9.68 19.91 -18.85
CA LYS A 183 8.88 20.56 -19.91
C LYS A 183 7.47 20.91 -19.44
N ILE A 184 6.81 20.04 -18.66
CA ILE A 184 5.46 20.30 -18.13
C ILE A 184 5.42 21.55 -17.24
N ILE A 185 6.49 21.81 -16.47
CA ILE A 185 6.60 23.02 -15.64
C ILE A 185 6.91 24.24 -16.52
N GLU A 186 7.83 24.11 -17.47
CA GLU A 186 8.24 25.19 -18.36
C GLU A 186 7.09 25.68 -19.25
N GLU A 187 6.27 24.77 -19.79
CA GLU A 187 5.03 25.08 -20.51
C GLU A 187 4.04 25.86 -19.63
N ARG A 188 3.86 25.44 -18.37
CA ARG A 188 2.98 26.14 -17.42
C ARG A 188 3.49 27.52 -17.01
N HIS A 189 4.81 27.74 -16.99
CA HIS A 189 5.39 29.06 -16.75
C HIS A 189 5.21 30.01 -17.95
N GLN A 190 5.02 29.49 -19.16
CA GLN A 190 4.77 30.32 -20.35
C GLN A 190 3.30 30.74 -20.48
N ASP A 191 2.37 29.93 -19.97
CA ASP A 191 0.93 30.25 -19.95
C ASP A 191 0.52 31.25 -18.86
N THR A 192 1.41 31.60 -17.93
CA THR A 192 1.16 32.63 -16.91
C THR A 192 1.46 34.05 -17.44
N SER A 193 0.81 34.40 -18.55
CA SER A 193 0.46 35.79 -18.91
C SER A 193 -0.86 36.15 -18.18
N PRO A 194 -1.09 37.39 -17.70
CA PRO A 194 -1.97 37.68 -16.55
C PRO A 194 -3.49 37.59 -16.79
N LEU A 195 -3.98 36.76 -17.72
CA LEU A 195 -5.40 36.58 -18.00
C LEU A 195 -5.75 35.11 -18.23
N ALA A 196 -5.72 34.28 -17.19
CA ALA A 196 -6.46 33.02 -17.13
C ALA A 196 -6.52 32.46 -15.69
N GLU A 197 -7.40 33.00 -14.87
CA GLU A 197 -8.19 32.11 -14.02
C GLU A 197 -8.98 31.19 -14.97
N VAL A 198 -9.14 29.92 -14.60
CA VAL A 198 -9.76 28.84 -15.41
C VAL A 198 -8.78 28.18 -16.38
N VAL A 199 -7.99 27.19 -15.91
CA VAL A 199 -8.00 25.77 -16.34
C VAL A 199 -6.99 25.00 -15.44
N VAL A 200 -7.26 24.86 -14.14
CA VAL A 200 -6.45 23.99 -13.23
C VAL A 200 -7.06 22.58 -13.10
N SER A 201 -8.29 22.36 -13.57
CA SER A 201 -9.02 21.11 -13.33
C SER A 201 -8.52 19.94 -14.19
N SER A 202 -8.11 20.15 -15.44
CA SER A 202 -7.99 19.05 -16.42
C SER A 202 -6.81 18.07 -16.21
N CYS A 203 -5.61 18.54 -15.82
CA CYS A 203 -4.45 17.64 -15.66
C CYS A 203 -4.42 16.92 -14.30
N CYS A 204 -4.80 17.62 -13.23
CA CYS A 204 -4.94 17.01 -11.90
C CYS A 204 -6.13 16.04 -11.88
N GLU A 205 -7.25 16.35 -12.54
CA GLU A 205 -8.34 15.39 -12.68
C GLU A 205 -7.95 14.19 -13.54
N VAL A 206 -7.20 14.32 -14.64
CA VAL A 206 -6.84 13.13 -15.44
C VAL A 206 -5.85 12.21 -14.70
N ILE A 207 -5.00 12.76 -13.83
CA ILE A 207 -4.07 11.98 -13.00
C ILE A 207 -4.79 11.42 -11.76
N SER A 208 -5.57 12.22 -11.03
CA SER A 208 -6.40 11.75 -9.91
C SER A 208 -7.51 10.81 -10.37
N ILE A 209 -8.12 10.96 -11.55
CA ILE A 209 -9.11 9.99 -12.09
C ILE A 209 -8.42 8.70 -12.54
N LYS A 210 -7.15 8.73 -12.97
CA LYS A 210 -6.40 7.50 -13.29
C LYS A 210 -5.86 6.81 -12.03
N GLU A 211 -5.42 7.56 -11.02
CA GLU A 211 -5.04 7.04 -9.70
C GLU A 211 -6.27 6.58 -8.89
N GLU A 212 -7.35 7.35 -8.86
CA GLU A 212 -8.66 6.95 -8.34
C GLU A 212 -9.17 5.76 -9.14
N ARG A 213 -9.20 5.71 -10.47
CA ARG A 213 -9.65 4.50 -11.17
C ARG A 213 -8.75 3.28 -10.91
N ALA A 214 -7.47 3.47 -10.58
CA ALA A 214 -6.61 2.37 -10.13
C ALA A 214 -6.92 1.95 -8.67
N GLN A 215 -7.32 2.89 -7.81
CA GLN A 215 -7.70 2.65 -6.41
C GLN A 215 -9.17 2.20 -6.25
N HIS A 216 -10.10 2.73 -7.04
CA HIS A 216 -11.48 2.29 -7.27
C HIS A 216 -11.52 0.99 -8.08
N ALA A 217 -10.59 0.66 -8.97
CA ALA A 217 -10.51 -0.74 -9.46
C ALA A 217 -10.09 -1.71 -8.34
N CYS A 218 -9.40 -1.18 -7.31
CA CYS A 218 -9.09 -1.92 -6.09
C CYS A 218 -10.30 -1.95 -5.11
N SER A 219 -11.13 -0.89 -5.01
CA SER A 219 -12.30 -0.80 -4.11
C SER A 219 -13.65 -1.23 -4.74
N LEU A 220 -13.81 -1.18 -6.06
CA LEU A 220 -14.95 -1.75 -6.78
C LEU A 220 -14.94 -3.28 -6.71
N SER A 221 -13.80 -3.90 -6.37
CA SER A 221 -13.75 -5.31 -5.97
C SER A 221 -14.43 -5.57 -4.60
N GLU A 222 -14.64 -4.53 -3.80
CA GLU A 222 -15.43 -4.54 -2.55
C GLU A 222 -16.90 -4.16 -2.81
N ILE A 223 -17.17 -3.26 -3.78
CA ILE A 223 -18.55 -2.87 -4.15
C ILE A 223 -19.26 -3.93 -5.01
N PHE A 224 -18.59 -4.56 -6.00
CA PHE A 224 -19.20 -5.64 -6.80
C PHE A 224 -19.57 -6.87 -5.97
N LYS A 225 -18.79 -7.18 -4.91
CA LYS A 225 -19.14 -8.23 -3.93
C LYS A 225 -20.37 -7.87 -3.08
N THR A 226 -20.64 -6.58 -2.90
CA THR A 226 -21.80 -6.10 -2.15
C THR A 226 -23.07 -6.16 -3.01
N VAL A 227 -22.97 -5.97 -4.33
CA VAL A 227 -24.10 -6.11 -5.27
C VAL A 227 -24.40 -7.57 -5.60
N GLU A 228 -23.39 -8.45 -5.74
CA GLU A 228 -23.62 -9.91 -5.88
C GLU A 228 -24.26 -10.53 -4.62
N ASN A 229 -23.86 -10.11 -3.42
CA ASN A 229 -24.51 -10.56 -2.18
C ASN A 229 -25.96 -10.08 -2.06
N SER A 230 -26.28 -8.88 -2.57
CA SER A 230 -27.66 -8.36 -2.59
C SER A 230 -28.56 -9.09 -3.59
N PHE A 231 -28.00 -9.61 -4.69
CA PHE A 231 -28.74 -10.38 -5.70
C PHE A 231 -29.01 -11.83 -5.27
N LEU A 232 -28.09 -12.42 -4.48
CA LEU A 232 -28.26 -13.75 -3.89
C LEU A 232 -29.30 -13.77 -2.76
N THR A 233 -29.43 -12.69 -1.98
CA THR A 233 -30.46 -12.62 -0.92
C THR A 233 -31.88 -12.38 -1.42
N CYS A 234 -32.07 -11.91 -2.67
CA CYS A 234 -33.41 -11.75 -3.27
C CYS A 234 -33.90 -12.99 -4.05
N SER A 235 -32.99 -13.92 -4.40
CA SER A 235 -33.33 -15.17 -5.09
C SER A 235 -33.87 -16.26 -4.17
N GLU A 236 -33.64 -16.16 -2.85
CA GLU A 236 -34.06 -17.19 -1.88
C GLU A 236 -35.42 -16.90 -1.23
N ALA A 237 -36.09 -15.80 -1.59
CA ALA A 237 -37.37 -15.39 -1.02
C ALA A 237 -38.61 -15.77 -1.84
N ASN A 238 -38.46 -16.48 -2.97
CA ASN A 238 -39.59 -16.93 -3.79
C ASN A 238 -39.44 -18.41 -4.20
N THR A 239 -39.89 -19.30 -3.32
CA THR A 239 -40.36 -20.63 -3.75
C THR A 239 -41.62 -20.95 -2.95
N PRO A 240 -42.77 -21.21 -3.60
CA PRO A 240 -44.07 -21.32 -2.93
C PRO A 240 -44.21 -22.67 -2.21
N GLN A 241 -44.81 -22.64 -1.02
CA GLN A 241 -45.56 -23.77 -0.45
C GLN A 241 -47.04 -23.64 -0.82
#